data_AF-A0A0S2SGG7-F1
#
_entry.id   AF-A0A0S2SGG7-F1
#
_cell.length_a   1.000
_cell.length_b   1.000
_cell.length_c   1.000
_cell.angle_alpha   90.00
_cell.angle_beta   90.00
_cell.angle_gamma   90.00
#
_symmetry.space_group_name_H-M   'P 1'
#
loop_
_entity.id
_entity.type
_entity.pdbx_description
1 polymer ?
#
loop_
_entity_poly.entity_id
_entity_poly.type
_entity_poly.pdbx_seq_one_letter_code
_entity_poly.pdbx_strand_id
1 'polypeptide(L)'
;MVYSRASLGVAAPLVTVEVHLSNGLPAFNIVGLPETSVKESRDRVRSALLNGNFEFPARRITVNLAPADLPKEGGRFDLAIALGILAASQQIPAKSLLDHEFLGELALTGELRSVLGVLPAVLACRDAGRTLVVARENGVEAALIHDARVRCAHQLLAVTAWLSGQLELPFPSPVRSRRPKRGPTCWT
;
A
#
# COMPACT_ATOMS: atom_id res chain seq x y z
N MET A 1 10.57 0.90 -9.87
CA MET A 1 9.45 -0.05 -9.95
C MET A 1 9.04 -0.41 -8.54
N VAL A 2 7.74 -0.49 -8.28
CA VAL A 2 7.13 -0.85 -6.98
C VAL A 2 6.07 -1.91 -7.24
N TYR A 3 5.99 -2.94 -6.41
CA TYR A 3 5.00 -4.01 -6.59
C TYR A 3 3.75 -3.75 -5.75
N SER A 4 2.60 -4.07 -6.32
CA SER A 4 1.29 -4.07 -5.68
C SER A 4 0.44 -5.20 -6.25
N ARG A 5 -0.83 -5.27 -5.86
CA ARG A 5 -1.75 -6.34 -6.26
C ARG A 5 -3.10 -5.76 -6.61
N ALA A 6 -3.69 -6.17 -7.72
CA ALA A 6 -5.09 -5.88 -8.03
C ALA A 6 -6.03 -6.76 -7.20
N SER A 7 -7.33 -6.46 -7.23
CA SER A 7 -8.38 -7.29 -6.63
C SER A 7 -9.24 -7.88 -7.72
N LEU A 8 -9.22 -9.20 -7.90
CA LEU A 8 -10.01 -9.87 -8.93
C LEU A 8 -10.68 -11.12 -8.32
N GLY A 9 -11.88 -10.93 -7.76
CA GLY A 9 -12.59 -11.98 -7.04
C GLY A 9 -11.75 -12.55 -5.89
N VAL A 10 -11.40 -13.83 -5.99
CA VAL A 10 -10.54 -14.54 -5.03
C VAL A 10 -9.05 -14.50 -5.37
N ALA A 11 -8.68 -13.85 -6.48
CA ALA A 11 -7.31 -13.71 -6.93
C ALA A 11 -6.78 -12.29 -6.69
N ALA A 12 -5.46 -12.20 -6.54
CA ALA A 12 -4.72 -10.95 -6.43
C ALA A 12 -3.55 -10.93 -7.43
N PRO A 13 -3.81 -10.65 -8.71
CA PRO A 13 -2.77 -10.61 -9.72
C PRO A 13 -1.79 -9.47 -9.45
N LEU A 14 -0.51 -9.69 -9.81
CA LEU A 14 0.56 -8.72 -9.62
C LEU A 14 0.30 -7.47 -10.45
N VAL A 15 0.50 -6.31 -9.83
CA VAL A 15 0.53 -5.01 -10.49
C VAL A 15 1.88 -4.36 -10.24
N THR A 16 2.55 -3.96 -11.30
CA THR A 16 3.78 -3.16 -11.24
C THR A 16 3.44 -1.70 -11.39
N VAL A 17 3.92 -0.89 -10.45
CA VAL A 17 3.83 0.57 -10.46
C VAL A 17 5.19 1.13 -10.86
N GLU A 18 5.24 1.80 -12.00
CA GLU A 18 6.43 2.46 -12.49
C GLU A 18 6.21 3.95 -12.51
N VAL A 19 7.13 4.70 -11.92
CA VAL A 19 7.05 6.17 -11.88
C VAL A 19 8.22 6.74 -12.64
N HIS A 20 7.90 7.60 -13.61
CA HIS A 20 8.87 8.34 -14.39
C HIS A 20 8.72 9.84 -14.13
N LEU A 21 9.84 10.51 -13.88
CA LEU A 21 9.93 11.95 -13.72
C LEU A 21 10.62 12.52 -14.96
N SER A 22 9.93 13.37 -15.71
CA SER A 22 10.48 14.06 -16.88
C SER A 22 10.48 15.57 -16.67
N ASN A 23 11.43 16.26 -17.31
CA ASN A 23 11.47 17.72 -17.30
C ASN A 23 10.26 18.31 -18.04
N GLY A 24 9.87 19.53 -17.67
CA GLY A 24 8.74 20.25 -18.24
C GLY A 24 7.77 20.76 -17.17
N LEU A 25 6.65 21.32 -17.62
CA LEU A 25 5.62 21.85 -16.73
C LEU A 25 5.07 20.75 -15.80
N PRO A 26 4.77 21.06 -14.53
CA PRO A 26 4.18 20.12 -13.59
C PRO A 26 2.90 19.50 -14.15
N ALA A 27 2.88 18.18 -14.22
CA ALA A 27 1.74 17.39 -14.67
C ALA A 27 1.78 16.03 -13.97
N PHE A 28 0.63 15.42 -13.78
CA PHE A 28 0.52 14.12 -13.13
C PHE A 28 -0.45 13.25 -13.91
N ASN A 29 0.06 12.16 -14.47
CA ASN A 29 -0.69 11.23 -15.31
C ASN A 29 -0.57 9.82 -14.74
N ILE A 30 -1.66 9.06 -14.73
CA ILE A 30 -1.63 7.62 -14.48
C ILE A 30 -2.21 6.89 -15.70
N VAL A 31 -1.46 5.95 -16.24
CA VAL A 31 -1.89 5.10 -17.36
C VAL A 31 -2.72 3.94 -16.84
N GLY A 32 -3.87 3.68 -17.47
CA GLY A 32 -4.74 2.55 -17.13
C GLY A 32 -5.75 2.83 -16.01
N LEU A 33 -6.02 4.10 -15.68
CA LEU A 33 -7.05 4.52 -14.73
C LEU A 33 -8.05 5.52 -15.35
N PRO A 34 -9.31 5.56 -14.88
CA PRO A 34 -10.23 6.64 -15.21
C PRO A 34 -9.74 8.01 -14.70
N GLU A 35 -9.99 9.07 -15.47
CA GLU A 35 -9.54 10.44 -15.17
C GLU A 35 -9.92 10.92 -13.76
N THR A 36 -11.11 10.55 -13.26
CA THR A 36 -11.54 10.91 -11.90
C THR A 36 -10.64 10.25 -10.85
N SER A 37 -10.34 8.96 -10.99
CA SER A 37 -9.44 8.24 -10.09
C SER A 37 -8.01 8.79 -10.13
N VAL A 38 -7.55 9.25 -11.31
CA VAL A 38 -6.27 9.94 -11.46
C VAL A 38 -6.23 11.20 -10.60
N LYS A 39 -7.24 12.06 -10.71
CA LYS A 39 -7.32 13.32 -9.94
C LYS A 39 -7.37 13.08 -8.44
N GLU A 40 -8.21 12.16 -8.00
CA GLU A 40 -8.33 11.83 -6.57
C GLU A 40 -7.05 11.22 -6.00
N SER A 41 -6.43 10.28 -6.73
CA SER A 41 -5.16 9.65 -6.32
C SER A 41 -4.05 10.69 -6.25
N ARG A 42 -3.96 11.59 -7.24
CA ARG A 42 -3.00 12.70 -7.23
C ARG A 42 -3.13 13.55 -5.97
N ASP A 43 -4.36 13.96 -5.63
CA ASP A 43 -4.61 14.84 -4.50
C ASP A 43 -4.26 14.15 -3.18
N ARG A 44 -4.63 12.86 -3.02
CA ARG A 44 -4.27 12.03 -1.86
C ARG A 44 -2.77 11.82 -1.73
N VAL A 45 -2.10 11.38 -2.79
CA VAL A 45 -0.65 11.13 -2.81
C VAL A 45 0.12 12.41 -2.55
N ARG A 46 -0.26 13.52 -3.18
CA ARG A 46 0.40 14.82 -2.97
C ARG A 46 0.27 15.28 -1.53
N SER A 47 -0.93 15.28 -0.97
CA SER A 47 -1.15 15.70 0.42
C SER A 47 -0.43 14.78 1.41
N ALA A 48 -0.47 13.46 1.19
CA ALA A 48 0.24 12.50 2.02
C ALA A 48 1.76 12.71 2.04
N LEU A 49 2.35 13.01 0.88
CA LEU A 49 3.77 13.31 0.78
C LEU A 49 4.13 14.58 1.53
N LEU A 50 3.39 15.68 1.30
CA LEU A 50 3.66 16.96 1.96
C LEU A 50 3.47 16.88 3.48
N ASN A 51 2.44 16.18 3.96
CA ASN A 51 2.21 15.98 5.40
C ASN A 51 3.24 15.06 6.05
N GLY A 52 3.88 14.20 5.25
CA GLY A 52 5.03 13.39 5.68
C GLY A 52 6.38 14.13 5.63
N ASN A 53 6.39 15.45 5.38
CA ASN A 53 7.59 16.26 5.15
C ASN A 53 8.45 15.80 3.95
N PHE A 54 7.82 15.17 2.96
CA PHE A 54 8.47 14.84 1.68
C PHE A 54 8.23 15.92 0.64
N GLU A 55 9.10 15.97 -0.36
CA GLU A 55 8.91 16.82 -1.51
C GLU A 55 7.96 16.14 -2.52
N PHE A 56 6.99 16.90 -3.03
CA PHE A 56 6.25 16.52 -4.22
C PHE A 56 6.90 17.15 -5.46
N PRO A 57 7.54 16.39 -6.36
CA PRO A 57 8.35 16.96 -7.45
C PRO A 57 7.54 17.91 -8.35
N ALA A 58 8.06 19.12 -8.55
CA ALA A 58 7.51 20.10 -9.50
C ALA A 58 7.91 19.78 -10.95
N ARG A 59 7.65 18.55 -11.40
CA ARG A 59 8.00 18.01 -12.72
C ARG A 59 6.80 17.28 -13.32
N ARG A 60 6.93 16.83 -14.57
CA ARG A 60 5.94 15.93 -15.15
C ARG A 60 6.16 14.52 -14.58
N ILE A 61 5.16 14.02 -13.87
CA ILE A 61 5.11 12.70 -13.25
C ILE A 61 4.20 11.81 -14.10
N THR A 62 4.74 10.69 -14.58
CA THR A 62 3.96 9.67 -15.28
C THR A 62 4.04 8.37 -14.50
N VAL A 63 2.88 7.85 -14.12
CA VAL A 63 2.72 6.58 -13.42
C VAL A 63 2.15 5.56 -14.40
N ASN A 64 2.85 4.46 -14.59
CA ASN A 64 2.38 3.33 -15.37
C ASN A 64 1.96 2.20 -14.42
N LEU A 65 0.73 1.71 -14.59
CA LEU A 65 0.20 0.56 -13.86
C LEU A 65 0.03 -0.61 -14.84
N ALA A 66 0.90 -1.62 -14.72
CA ALA A 66 0.85 -2.80 -15.57
C ALA A 66 0.51 -4.05 -14.75
N PRO A 67 -0.19 -5.04 -15.34
CA PRO A 67 -0.74 -5.05 -16.70
C PRO A 67 -2.07 -4.26 -16.82
N ALA A 68 -2.35 -3.69 -18.00
CA ALA A 68 -3.42 -2.70 -18.21
C ALA A 68 -4.86 -3.26 -18.15
N ASP A 69 -5.02 -4.55 -18.35
CA ASP A 69 -6.28 -5.31 -18.40
C ASP A 69 -6.89 -5.63 -17.03
N LEU A 70 -6.10 -5.57 -15.95
CA LEU A 70 -6.60 -5.82 -14.60
C LEU A 70 -7.49 -4.69 -14.08
N PRO A 71 -8.49 -5.01 -13.23
CA PRO A 71 -9.30 -3.99 -12.56
C PRO A 71 -8.41 -3.15 -11.65
N LYS A 72 -8.34 -1.85 -11.95
CA LYS A 72 -7.58 -0.86 -11.19
C LYS A 72 -8.55 0.26 -10.79
N GLU A 73 -9.14 0.12 -9.62
CA GLU A 73 -10.09 1.11 -9.11
C GLU A 73 -9.75 1.48 -7.66
N GLY A 74 -10.18 2.68 -7.28
CA GLY A 74 -10.00 3.22 -5.93
C GLY A 74 -8.56 3.62 -5.60
N GLY A 75 -8.31 3.87 -4.31
CA GLY A 75 -7.01 4.32 -3.79
C GLY A 75 -6.02 3.20 -3.49
N ARG A 76 -6.30 1.94 -3.85
CA ARG A 76 -5.49 0.76 -3.48
C ARG A 76 -4.00 0.88 -3.78
N PHE A 77 -3.66 1.61 -4.84
CA PHE A 77 -2.29 1.79 -5.33
C PHE A 77 -1.63 3.06 -4.81
N ASP A 78 -2.32 3.92 -4.06
CA ASP A 78 -1.81 5.23 -3.63
C ASP A 78 -0.50 5.09 -2.86
N LEU A 79 -0.39 4.10 -1.96
CA LEU A 79 0.86 3.82 -1.25
C LEU A 79 2.01 3.47 -2.20
N ALA A 80 1.76 2.57 -3.16
CA ALA A 80 2.79 2.15 -4.11
C ALA A 80 3.20 3.30 -5.05
N ILE A 81 2.26 4.16 -5.44
CA ILE A 81 2.50 5.36 -6.25
C ILE A 81 3.36 6.36 -5.47
N ALA A 82 3.01 6.66 -4.21
CA ALA A 82 3.76 7.57 -3.36
C ALA A 82 5.21 7.09 -3.18
N LEU A 83 5.41 5.80 -2.87
CA LEU A 83 6.75 5.20 -2.76
C LEU A 83 7.51 5.24 -4.09
N GLY A 84 6.82 5.03 -5.21
CA GLY A 84 7.40 5.16 -6.55
C GLY A 84 7.90 6.57 -6.84
N ILE A 85 7.13 7.60 -6.46
CA ILE A 85 7.53 9.01 -6.59
C ILE A 85 8.74 9.31 -5.71
N LEU A 86 8.72 8.87 -4.44
CA LEU A 86 9.83 9.06 -3.52
C LEU A 86 11.12 8.41 -4.04
N ALA A 87 11.03 7.18 -4.57
CA ALA A 87 12.18 6.49 -5.14
C ALA A 87 12.66 7.16 -6.43
N ALA A 88 11.75 7.59 -7.32
CA ALA A 88 12.11 8.27 -8.56
C ALA A 88 12.76 9.65 -8.30
N SER A 89 12.36 10.32 -7.21
CA SER A 89 12.94 11.59 -6.75
C SER A 89 14.14 11.41 -5.79
N GLN A 90 14.63 10.19 -5.60
CA GLN A 90 15.78 9.86 -4.73
C GLN A 90 15.60 10.22 -3.24
N GLN A 91 14.36 10.36 -2.78
CA GLN A 91 14.04 10.62 -1.37
C GLN A 91 14.07 9.34 -0.51
N ILE A 92 13.95 8.16 -1.13
CA ILE A 92 14.14 6.87 -0.48
C ILE A 92 15.01 5.93 -1.34
N PRO A 93 15.71 4.94 -0.74
CA PRO A 93 16.52 3.99 -1.50
C PRO A 93 15.65 3.08 -2.39
N ALA A 94 15.72 3.21 -3.71
CA ALA A 94 14.91 2.39 -4.62
C ALA A 94 15.10 0.86 -4.43
N LYS A 95 16.30 0.44 -3.99
CA LYS A 95 16.62 -0.97 -3.73
C LYS A 95 15.80 -1.56 -2.58
N SER A 96 15.40 -0.77 -1.60
CA SER A 96 14.61 -1.29 -0.47
C SER A 96 13.19 -1.67 -0.87
N LEU A 97 12.73 -1.32 -2.08
CA LEU A 97 11.39 -1.66 -2.57
C LEU A 97 11.30 -3.02 -3.27
N LEU A 98 12.43 -3.62 -3.67
CA LEU A 98 12.44 -4.77 -4.60
C LEU A 98 11.88 -6.06 -4.00
N ASP A 99 12.06 -6.28 -2.70
CA ASP A 99 11.59 -7.49 -2.00
C ASP A 99 10.20 -7.32 -1.37
N HIS A 100 9.51 -6.24 -1.73
CA HIS A 100 8.32 -5.77 -1.05
C HIS A 100 7.15 -5.54 -1.99
N GLU A 101 5.95 -5.79 -1.49
CA GLU A 101 4.70 -5.40 -2.12
C GLU A 101 3.96 -4.44 -1.21
N PHE A 102 3.30 -3.44 -1.78
CA PHE A 102 2.66 -2.36 -1.04
C PHE A 102 1.19 -2.24 -1.43
N LEU A 103 0.34 -2.22 -0.40
CA LEU A 103 -1.10 -2.23 -0.57
C LEU A 103 -1.76 -1.29 0.44
N GLY A 104 -2.43 -0.26 -0.05
CA GLY A 104 -3.06 0.70 0.85
C GLY A 104 -3.49 1.97 0.13
N GLU A 105 -4.60 2.51 0.58
CA GLU A 105 -5.03 3.87 0.22
C GLU A 105 -4.35 4.88 1.13
N LEU A 106 -4.06 6.08 0.62
CA LEU A 106 -3.53 7.16 1.41
C LEU A 106 -4.63 8.17 1.71
N ALA A 107 -4.82 8.51 2.98
CA ALA A 107 -5.58 9.68 3.36
C ALA A 107 -4.82 10.96 3.01
N LEU A 108 -5.52 12.10 2.91
CA LEU A 108 -4.89 13.41 2.75
C LEU A 108 -3.89 13.71 3.88
N THR A 109 -4.13 13.18 5.08
CA THR A 109 -3.26 13.30 6.27
C THR A 109 -1.95 12.50 6.18
N GLY A 110 -1.82 11.61 5.20
CA GLY A 110 -0.71 10.66 5.10
C GLY A 110 -0.93 9.33 5.82
N GLU A 111 -2.08 9.14 6.47
CA GLU A 111 -2.48 7.86 7.06
C GLU A 111 -2.74 6.81 5.97
N LEU A 112 -2.39 5.55 6.26
CA LEU A 112 -2.75 4.41 5.43
C LEU A 112 -4.16 3.96 5.80
N ARG A 113 -5.00 3.77 4.79
CA ARG A 113 -6.35 3.22 4.92
C ARG A 113 -6.40 1.81 4.38
N SER A 114 -7.28 1.01 4.99
CA SER A 114 -7.51 -0.36 4.57
C SER A 114 -8.03 -0.45 3.14
N VAL A 115 -7.72 -1.57 2.50
CA VAL A 115 -8.29 -1.96 1.22
C VAL A 115 -9.05 -3.27 1.37
N LEU A 116 -10.00 -3.50 0.47
CA LEU A 116 -10.73 -4.77 0.39
C LEU A 116 -9.86 -5.87 -0.23
N GLY A 117 -10.14 -7.13 0.09
CA GLY A 117 -9.45 -8.27 -0.55
C GLY A 117 -7.96 -8.33 -0.20
N VAL A 118 -7.61 -8.12 1.08
CA VAL A 118 -6.23 -8.27 1.54
C VAL A 118 -5.81 -9.74 1.65
N LEU A 119 -6.73 -10.64 2.01
CA LEU A 119 -6.44 -12.09 2.12
C LEU A 119 -5.87 -12.70 0.82
N PRO A 120 -6.52 -12.56 -0.35
CA PRO A 120 -5.92 -12.99 -1.62
C PRO A 120 -4.56 -12.37 -1.91
N ALA A 121 -4.36 -11.09 -1.56
CA ALA A 121 -3.10 -10.40 -1.76
C ALA A 121 -1.97 -10.95 -0.88
N VAL A 122 -2.29 -11.30 0.37
CA VAL A 122 -1.33 -11.93 1.30
C VAL A 122 -0.89 -13.29 0.77
N LEU A 123 -1.82 -14.14 0.32
CA LEU A 123 -1.50 -15.44 -0.30
C LEU A 123 -0.61 -15.27 -1.53
N ALA A 124 -1.00 -14.40 -2.46
CA ALA A 124 -0.26 -14.21 -3.70
C ALA A 124 1.13 -13.57 -3.49
N CYS A 125 1.29 -12.72 -2.46
CA CYS A 125 2.58 -12.15 -2.07
C CYS A 125 3.49 -13.20 -1.42
N ARG A 126 2.92 -14.04 -0.53
CA ARG A 126 3.62 -15.18 0.07
C ARG A 126 4.15 -16.12 -1.01
N ASP A 127 3.31 -16.51 -1.96
CA ASP A 127 3.68 -17.43 -3.03
C ASP A 127 4.78 -16.85 -3.95
N ALA A 128 4.89 -15.51 -4.00
CA ALA A 128 5.96 -14.81 -4.69
C ALA A 128 7.22 -14.56 -3.84
N GLY A 129 7.26 -15.03 -2.58
CA GLY A 129 8.41 -14.92 -1.69
C GLY A 129 8.71 -13.51 -1.17
N ARG A 130 7.77 -12.57 -1.28
CA ARG A 130 7.95 -11.16 -0.90
C ARG A 130 7.32 -10.83 0.45
N THR A 131 7.64 -9.64 0.97
CA THR A 131 6.97 -9.10 2.17
C THR A 131 5.89 -8.12 1.77
N LEU A 132 4.67 -8.32 2.28
CA LEU A 132 3.56 -7.41 2.03
C LEU A 132 3.47 -6.33 3.13
N VAL A 133 3.37 -5.07 2.73
CA VAL A 133 3.06 -3.95 3.60
C VAL A 133 1.61 -3.53 3.37
N VAL A 134 0.82 -3.52 4.44
CA VAL A 134 -0.61 -3.14 4.44
C VAL A 134 -0.92 -2.11 5.52
N ALA A 135 -2.08 -1.47 5.39
CA ALA A 135 -2.66 -0.65 6.46
C ALA A 135 -2.86 -1.48 7.75
N ARG A 136 -2.76 -0.84 8.91
CA ARG A 136 -2.89 -1.51 10.21
C ARG A 136 -4.24 -2.20 10.39
N GLU A 137 -5.29 -1.63 9.83
CA GLU A 137 -6.66 -2.11 9.87
C GLU A 137 -6.82 -3.42 9.08
N ASN A 138 -6.02 -3.63 8.03
CA ASN A 138 -5.96 -4.91 7.33
C ASN A 138 -5.18 -6.00 8.08
N GLY A 139 -4.47 -5.64 9.16
CA GLY A 139 -3.62 -6.56 9.91
C GLY A 139 -4.36 -7.75 10.50
N VAL A 140 -5.64 -7.58 10.87
CA VAL A 140 -6.47 -8.67 11.41
C VAL A 140 -6.66 -9.79 10.40
N GLU A 141 -7.04 -9.45 9.17
CA GLU A 141 -7.21 -10.41 8.09
C GLU A 141 -5.86 -11.01 7.67
N ALA A 142 -4.84 -10.17 7.56
CA ALA A 142 -3.52 -10.64 7.18
C ALA A 142 -2.90 -11.63 8.21
N ALA A 143 -3.25 -11.51 9.49
CA ALA A 143 -2.80 -12.43 10.54
C ALA A 143 -3.33 -13.87 10.38
N LEU A 144 -4.35 -14.09 9.54
CA LEU A 144 -4.93 -15.42 9.31
C LEU A 144 -3.98 -16.34 8.51
N ILE A 145 -2.98 -15.79 7.83
CA ILE A 145 -2.02 -16.54 7.02
C ILE A 145 -0.66 -16.49 7.74
N HIS A 146 -0.41 -17.48 8.59
CA HIS A 146 0.73 -17.47 9.53
C HIS A 146 2.10 -17.60 8.87
N ASP A 147 2.17 -18.17 7.66
CA ASP A 147 3.39 -18.38 6.88
C ASP A 147 3.72 -17.21 5.93
N ALA A 148 2.89 -16.15 5.92
CA ALA A 148 3.13 -14.97 5.11
C ALA A 148 3.97 -13.92 5.86
N ARG A 149 4.91 -13.31 5.13
CA ARG A 149 5.68 -12.15 5.60
C ARG A 149 4.86 -10.89 5.43
N VAL A 150 4.21 -10.43 6.49
CA VAL A 150 3.40 -9.20 6.47
C VAL A 150 3.90 -8.18 7.49
N ARG A 151 3.83 -6.90 7.11
CA ARG A 151 4.09 -5.73 7.93
C ARG A 151 2.89 -4.79 7.87
N CYS A 152 2.57 -4.18 9.02
CA CYS A 152 1.45 -3.25 9.14
C CYS A 152 1.96 -1.84 9.39
N ALA A 153 1.40 -0.86 8.68
CA ALA A 153 1.74 0.54 8.85
C ALA A 153 0.50 1.41 9.02
N HIS A 154 0.67 2.49 9.77
CA HIS A 154 -0.38 3.48 10.04
C HIS A 154 -0.35 4.67 9.09
N GLN A 155 0.83 5.00 8.59
CA GLN A 155 1.07 6.22 7.83
C GLN A 155 2.28 6.03 6.91
N LEU A 156 2.31 6.81 5.83
CA LEU A 156 3.35 6.77 4.80
C LEU A 156 4.75 6.94 5.42
N LEU A 157 4.88 7.86 6.38
CA LEU A 157 6.13 8.13 7.09
C LEU A 157 6.70 6.90 7.81
N ALA A 158 5.84 6.02 8.36
CA ALA A 158 6.31 4.82 9.02
C ALA A 158 6.88 3.81 8.01
N VAL A 159 6.27 3.72 6.82
CA VAL A 159 6.75 2.86 5.74
C VAL A 159 8.11 3.32 5.23
N THR A 160 8.29 4.62 5.01
CA THR A 160 9.55 5.18 4.50
C THR A 160 10.68 5.11 5.53
N ALA A 161 10.39 5.34 6.82
CA ALA A 161 11.34 5.14 7.91
C ALA A 161 11.80 3.68 8.02
N TRP A 162 10.88 2.72 7.86
CA TRP A 162 11.20 1.30 7.83
C TRP A 162 12.07 0.92 6.62
N LEU A 163 11.72 1.40 5.43
CA LEU A 163 12.50 1.21 4.21
C LEU A 163 13.92 1.82 4.29
N SER A 164 14.12 2.76 5.21
CA SER A 164 15.41 3.42 5.48
C SER A 164 16.15 2.81 6.69
N GLY A 165 15.59 1.76 7.32
CA GLY A 165 16.19 1.10 8.48
C GLY A 165 16.12 1.91 9.78
N GLN A 166 15.26 2.93 9.87
CA GLN A 166 15.14 3.81 11.03
C GLN A 166 14.19 3.26 12.11
N LEU A 167 13.24 2.41 11.71
CA LEU A 167 12.30 1.73 12.61
C LEU A 167 11.93 0.36 12.06
N GLU A 168 11.28 -0.46 12.88
CA GLU A 168 10.65 -1.71 12.46
C GLU A 168 9.12 -1.56 12.41
N LEU A 169 8.51 -2.01 11.33
CA LEU A 169 7.05 -2.08 11.25
C LEU A 169 6.53 -3.30 12.03
N PRO A 170 5.40 -3.16 12.75
CA PRO A 170 4.81 -4.28 13.47
C PRO A 170 4.32 -5.39 12.53
N PHE A 171 4.31 -6.61 13.05
CA PHE A 171 3.64 -7.75 12.45
C PHE A 171 2.11 -7.61 12.57
N PRO A 172 1.32 -8.24 11.68
CA PRO A 172 -0.12 -8.32 11.87
C PRO A 172 -0.45 -9.02 13.20
N SER A 173 -1.38 -8.44 13.96
CA SER A 173 -1.84 -9.03 15.22
C SER A 173 -3.19 -9.70 15.02
N PRO A 174 -3.35 -10.99 15.38
CA PRO A 174 -4.66 -11.64 15.31
C PRO A 174 -5.61 -10.97 16.30
N VAL A 175 -6.89 -10.86 15.94
CA VAL A 175 -7.93 -10.54 16.92
C VAL A 175 -7.91 -11.65 17.97
N ARG A 176 -7.57 -11.32 19.20
CA ARG A 176 -7.84 -12.20 20.34
C ARG A 176 -9.34 -12.38 20.37
N SER A 177 -9.84 -13.57 20.01
CA SER A 177 -11.24 -13.91 20.21
C SER A 177 -11.56 -13.70 21.68
N ARG A 178 -12.36 -12.68 22.01
CA ARG A 178 -13.00 -12.60 23.32
C ARG A 178 -13.90 -13.82 23.41
N ARG A 179 -13.44 -14.90 24.05
CA ARG A 179 -14.35 -15.97 24.48
C ARG A 179 -15.46 -15.30 25.28
N PRO A 180 -16.76 -15.45 24.93
CA PRO A 180 -17.81 -14.98 25.81
C PRO A 180 -17.60 -15.68 27.16
N LYS A 181 -17.54 -14.89 28.25
CA LYS A 181 -17.55 -15.46 29.60
C LYS A 181 -18.82 -16.30 29.69
N ARG A 182 -18.69 -17.62 29.81
CA ARG A 182 -19.83 -18.47 30.20
C ARG A 182 -20.32 -17.92 31.53
N GLY A 183 -21.49 -17.28 31.52
CA GLY A 183 -22.16 -16.89 32.76
C GLY A 183 -22.44 -18.15 33.59
N PRO A 184 -22.44 -18.06 34.92
CA PRO A 184 -22.82 -19.20 35.75
C PRO A 184 -24.24 -19.63 35.38
N THR A 185 -24.38 -20.87 34.93
CA THR A 185 -25.67 -21.54 34.78
C THR A 185 -26.30 -21.65 36.16
N CYS A 186 -27.29 -20.81 36.44
CA CYS A 186 -28.14 -20.94 37.62
C CYS A 186 -29.21 -22.00 37.30
N TRP A 187 -28.98 -23.23 37.75
CA TRP A 187 -30.01 -24.25 37.92
C TRP A 187 -30.19 -24.46 39.42
N THR A 188 -31.19 -23.82 40.01
CA THR A 188 -31.86 -24.18 41.27
C THR A 188 -32.98 -23.19 41.52
#